data_AF-A0A0E3PMC0-F1
#
_entry.id   AF-A0A0E3PMC0-F1
#
_cell.length_a   1.000
_cell.length_b   1.000
_cell.length_c   1.000
_cell.angle_alpha   90.00
_cell.angle_beta   90.00
_cell.angle_gamma   90.00
#
_symmetry.space_group_name_H-M   'P 1'
#
loop_
_entity.id
_entity.type
_entity.pdbx_description
1 polymer ?
#
loop_
_entity_poly.entity_id
_entity_poly.type
_entity_poly.pdbx_seq_one_letter_code
_entity_poly.pdbx_strand_id
1 'polypeptide(L)'
;MNWSPKRAGFESGNSGNSGYGRFRKPCRTAVVPDIQQFKHSLLLELDADGIAYDVESDGTIVANLPGRGWVEKTPEMLEEDYKEYVNKLCGREVYLIA
;
A
#
# COMPACT_ATOMS: atom_id res chain seq x y z
N MET A 1 -3.92 19.78 31.69
CA MET A 1 -4.32 19.29 30.36
C MET A 1 -4.94 20.45 29.61
N ASN A 2 -4.36 20.86 28.48
CA ASN A 2 -5.10 21.62 27.46
C ASN A 2 -4.39 21.45 26.10
N TRP A 3 -5.00 20.64 25.24
CA TRP A 3 -4.65 20.48 23.84
C TRP A 3 -5.24 21.65 23.05
N SER A 4 -4.45 22.34 22.22
CA SER A 4 -4.93 23.38 21.30
C SER A 4 -4.87 22.94 19.82
N PRO A 5 -5.83 23.38 18.98
CA PRO A 5 -6.11 22.85 17.66
C PRO A 5 -5.24 23.53 16.58
N LYS A 6 -4.00 23.07 16.40
CA LYS A 6 -3.22 23.37 15.17
C LYS A 6 -3.49 22.38 14.03
N ARG A 7 -4.48 21.49 14.20
CA ARG A 7 -5.17 20.77 13.12
C ARG A 7 -6.45 21.54 12.75
N ALA A 8 -6.30 22.62 12.00
CA ALA A 8 -7.40 23.23 11.23
C ALA A 8 -6.81 24.14 10.15
N GLY A 9 -5.77 23.68 9.44
CA GLY A 9 -5.23 24.35 8.26
C GLY A 9 -6.15 24.12 7.06
N PHE A 10 -7.38 24.63 7.15
CA PHE A 10 -8.35 24.72 6.07
C PHE A 10 -8.34 26.17 5.59
N GLU A 11 -7.24 26.61 4.99
CA GLU A 11 -7.22 27.90 4.27
C GLU A 11 -7.26 27.62 2.78
N SER A 12 -8.48 27.66 2.28
CA SER A 12 -8.85 27.87 0.89
C SER A 12 -8.13 29.10 0.34
N GLY A 13 -7.20 28.90 -0.58
CA GLY A 13 -6.56 29.95 -1.37
C GLY A 13 -6.63 29.62 -2.86
N ASN A 14 -7.61 30.20 -3.54
CA ASN A 14 -7.81 30.10 -4.97
C ASN A 14 -6.81 31.02 -5.70
N SER A 15 -5.97 30.48 -6.59
CA SER A 15 -5.38 31.26 -7.69
C SER A 15 -5.14 30.37 -8.90
N GLY A 16 -5.89 30.62 -9.97
CA GLY A 16 -5.96 29.76 -11.14
C GLY A 16 -4.68 29.67 -11.95
N ASN A 17 -4.56 28.56 -12.67
CA ASN A 17 -4.17 28.56 -14.07
C ASN A 17 -4.68 27.27 -14.74
N SER A 18 -5.76 27.37 -15.51
CA SER A 18 -6.19 26.34 -16.45
C SER A 18 -5.34 26.45 -17.70
N GLY A 19 -4.55 25.43 -18.02
CA GLY A 19 -3.80 25.42 -19.27
C GLY A 19 -2.85 24.23 -19.39
N TYR A 20 -3.41 23.09 -19.82
CA TYR A 20 -2.74 21.99 -20.52
C TYR A 20 -1.41 21.45 -19.95
N GLY A 21 -1.50 20.27 -19.33
CA GLY A 21 -0.35 19.46 -18.98
C GLY A 21 -0.14 19.29 -17.49
N ARG A 22 -1.17 18.85 -16.74
CA ARG A 22 -0.88 18.08 -15.52
C ARG A 22 -0.15 16.83 -15.99
N PHE A 23 1.17 16.90 -16.05
CA PHE A 23 2.01 15.74 -15.91
C PHE A 23 1.52 15.08 -14.64
N ARG A 24 0.76 13.98 -14.80
CA ARG A 24 0.59 12.96 -13.76
C ARG A 24 2.00 12.80 -13.23
N LYS A 25 2.24 13.12 -11.96
CA LYS A 25 3.57 12.94 -11.38
C LYS A 25 3.98 11.52 -11.80
N PRO A 26 5.03 11.34 -12.61
CA PRO A 26 5.48 9.99 -12.91
C PRO A 26 5.66 9.32 -11.55
N CYS A 27 5.19 8.06 -11.40
CA CYS A 27 5.41 7.27 -10.19
C CYS A 27 6.82 7.61 -9.71
N ARG A 28 7.01 8.06 -8.46
CA ARG A 28 8.33 8.49 -7.97
C ARG A 28 9.33 7.43 -8.41
N THR A 29 10.12 7.75 -9.44
CA THR A 29 10.59 6.74 -10.41
C THR A 29 11.90 6.16 -9.95
N ALA A 30 11.90 5.65 -8.72
CA ALA A 30 12.98 4.84 -8.19
C ALA A 30 12.37 3.47 -7.88
N VAL A 31 12.06 2.75 -8.95
CA VAL A 31 11.76 1.31 -9.02
C VAL A 31 10.56 0.86 -8.19
N VAL A 32 9.43 0.65 -8.87
CA VAL A 32 8.38 -0.20 -8.32
C VAL A 32 8.96 -1.61 -8.18
N PRO A 33 9.00 -2.21 -6.98
CA PRO A 33 9.53 -3.55 -6.81
C PRO A 33 8.68 -4.51 -7.63
N ASP A 34 9.29 -5.54 -8.22
CA ASP A 34 8.49 -6.58 -8.87
C ASP A 34 7.75 -7.43 -7.82
N ILE A 35 6.83 -8.28 -8.27
CA ILE A 35 5.98 -9.06 -7.36
C ILE A 35 6.79 -10.03 -6.47
N GLN A 36 7.96 -10.50 -6.90
CA GLN A 36 8.81 -11.35 -6.06
C GLN A 36 9.48 -10.54 -4.96
N GLN A 37 9.92 -9.32 -5.26
CA GLN A 37 10.43 -8.40 -4.25
C GLN A 37 9.35 -8.02 -3.23
N PHE A 38 8.11 -7.80 -3.69
CA PHE A 38 6.95 -7.57 -2.82
C PHE A 38 6.66 -8.77 -1.91
N LYS A 39 6.61 -9.99 -2.48
CA LYS A 39 6.46 -11.23 -1.71
C LYS A 39 7.55 -11.36 -0.64
N HIS A 40 8.80 -11.13 -1.03
CA HIS A 40 9.93 -11.22 -0.11
C HIS A 40 9.83 -10.20 1.03
N SER A 41 9.41 -8.95 0.75
CA SER A 41 9.19 -7.96 1.81
C SER A 41 8.10 -8.38 2.79
N LEU A 42 7.00 -8.97 2.31
CA LEU A 42 5.93 -9.48 3.16
C LEU A 42 6.45 -10.57 4.11
N LEU A 43 7.23 -11.53 3.60
CA LEU A 43 7.78 -12.60 4.42
C LEU A 43 8.76 -12.06 5.48
N LEU A 44 9.59 -11.08 5.12
CA LEU A 44 10.48 -10.40 6.08
C LEU A 44 9.71 -9.68 7.19
N GLU A 45 8.57 -9.07 6.88
CA GLU A 45 7.71 -8.45 7.90
C GLU A 45 7.11 -9.50 8.85
N LEU A 46 6.65 -10.64 8.32
CA LEU A 46 6.15 -11.75 9.14
C LEU A 46 7.25 -12.31 10.06
N ASP A 47 8.47 -12.49 9.55
CA ASP A 47 9.63 -12.91 10.36
C ASP A 47 10.00 -11.88 11.43
N ALA A 48 10.01 -10.59 11.08
CA ALA A 48 10.34 -9.50 12.00
C ALA A 48 9.33 -9.40 13.15
N ASP A 49 8.05 -9.65 12.86
CA ASP A 49 6.97 -9.66 13.85
C ASP A 49 6.87 -11.00 14.62
N GLY A 50 7.70 -11.99 14.29
CA GLY A 50 7.68 -13.32 14.91
C GLY A 50 6.40 -14.11 14.61
N ILE A 51 5.76 -13.81 13.48
CA ILE A 51 4.53 -14.45 13.04
C ILE A 51 4.86 -15.78 12.37
N ALA A 52 4.26 -16.86 12.86
CA ALA A 52 4.42 -18.17 12.22
C ALA A 52 3.78 -18.17 10.83
N TYR A 53 4.54 -18.57 9.81
CA TYR A 53 4.04 -18.72 8.44
C TYR A 53 4.64 -19.95 7.74
N ASP A 54 3.95 -20.40 6.69
CA ASP A 54 4.40 -21.41 5.74
C ASP A 54 4.14 -20.92 4.31
N VAL A 55 4.93 -21.39 3.35
CA VAL A 55 4.78 -21.07 1.92
C VAL A 55 4.62 -22.37 1.15
N GLU A 56 3.42 -22.57 0.60
CA GLU A 56 3.07 -23.78 -0.14
C GLU A 56 3.71 -23.80 -1.54
N SER A 57 3.71 -24.97 -2.17
CA SER A 57 4.36 -25.21 -3.48
C SER A 57 3.75 -24.41 -4.64
N ASP A 58 2.48 -24.04 -4.53
CA ASP A 58 1.77 -23.21 -5.50
C ASP A 58 2.05 -21.70 -5.30
N GLY A 59 2.76 -21.34 -4.22
CA GLY A 59 3.11 -19.98 -3.87
C GLY A 59 2.18 -19.34 -2.84
N THR A 60 1.14 -20.05 -2.37
CA THR A 60 0.25 -19.61 -1.28
C THR A 60 1.03 -19.40 0.01
N ILE A 61 0.72 -18.33 0.75
CA ILE A 61 1.34 -18.01 2.04
C ILE A 61 0.29 -18.20 3.12
N VAL A 62 0.57 -19.06 4.10
CA VAL A 62 -0.33 -19.31 5.23
C VAL A 62 0.33 -18.73 6.47
N ALA A 63 -0.30 -17.75 7.13
CA ALA A 63 0.27 -17.06 8.29
C ALA A 63 -0.69 -17.01 9.47
N ASN A 64 -0.18 -17.15 10.68
CA ASN A 64 -0.98 -17.06 11.91
C ASN A 64 -0.97 -15.64 12.47
N LEU A 65 -1.84 -14.78 11.95
CA LEU A 65 -1.87 -13.38 12.36
C LEU A 65 -2.42 -13.23 13.79
N PRO A 66 -1.73 -12.48 14.68
CA PRO A 66 -2.23 -12.18 16.02
C PRO A 66 -3.65 -11.58 15.99
N GLY A 67 -4.58 -12.21 16.71
CA GLY A 67 -5.97 -11.76 16.80
C GLY A 67 -6.86 -12.11 15.59
N ARG A 68 -6.30 -12.71 14.52
CA ARG A 68 -7.05 -13.21 13.35
C ARG A 68 -6.96 -14.73 13.19
N GLY A 69 -5.89 -15.35 13.69
CA GLY A 69 -5.62 -16.76 13.49
C GLY A 69 -4.96 -17.04 12.14
N TRP A 70 -4.99 -18.31 11.73
CA TRP A 70 -4.45 -18.75 10.45
C TRP A 70 -5.23 -18.16 9.28
N VAL A 71 -4.52 -17.45 8.41
CA VAL A 71 -5.05 -16.86 7.19
C VAL A 71 -4.17 -17.23 6.01
N GLU A 72 -4.83 -17.44 4.88
CA GLU A 72 -4.22 -17.84 3.62
C GLU A 72 -4.15 -16.63 2.68
N LYS A 73 -3.05 -16.52 1.94
CA LYS A 73 -2.84 -15.55 0.87
C LYS A 73 -2.43 -16.31 -0.39
N THR A 74 -3.39 -16.52 -1.28
CA THR A 74 -3.14 -17.17 -2.57
C THR A 74 -2.30 -16.27 -3.49
N PRO A 75 -1.68 -16.82 -4.56
CA PRO A 75 -0.97 -16.02 -5.55
C PRO A 75 -1.83 -14.91 -6.17
N GLU A 76 -3.13 -15.18 -6.40
CA GLU A 76 -4.07 -14.24 -6.98
C GLU A 76 -4.34 -13.06 -6.03
N MET A 77 -4.56 -13.34 -4.75
CA MET A 77 -4.71 -12.30 -3.72
C MET A 77 -3.44 -11.46 -3.57
N LEU A 78 -2.28 -12.10 -3.68
CA LEU A 78 -0.98 -11.42 -3.63
C LEU A 78 -0.78 -10.50 -4.84
N GLU A 79 -1.24 -10.90 -6.03
CA GLU A 79 -1.24 -10.04 -7.21
C GLU A 79 -2.17 -8.82 -7.06
N GLU A 80 -3.35 -8.99 -6.47
CA GLU A 80 -4.27 -7.89 -6.20
C GLU A 80 -3.67 -6.88 -5.22
N ASP A 81 -3.11 -7.37 -4.11
CA ASP A 81 -2.40 -6.54 -3.13
C ASP A 81 -1.21 -5.82 -3.75
N TYR A 82 -0.45 -6.51 -4.61
CA TYR A 82 0.64 -5.90 -5.35
C TYR A 82 0.14 -4.77 -6.26
N LYS A 83 -0.94 -4.99 -7.03
CA LYS A 83 -1.56 -3.94 -7.87
C LYS A 83 -2.00 -2.74 -7.02
N GLU A 84 -2.59 -2.96 -5.86
CA GLU A 84 -2.93 -1.89 -4.92
C GLU A 84 -1.70 -1.14 -4.42
N TYR A 85 -0.65 -1.87 -4.02
CA TYR A 85 0.61 -1.32 -3.55
C TYR A 85 1.24 -0.43 -4.62
N VAL A 86 1.31 -0.91 -5.87
CA VAL A 86 1.80 -0.12 -7.01
C VAL A 86 0.92 1.11 -7.26
N ASN A 87 -0.41 0.97 -7.20
CA ASN A 87 -1.33 2.10 -7.37
C ASN A 87 -1.13 3.18 -6.29
N LYS A 88 -0.95 2.78 -5.03
CA LYS A 88 -0.64 3.66 -3.90
C LYS A 88 0.70 4.37 -4.10
N LEU A 89 1.76 3.64 -4.49
CA LEU A 89 3.08 4.21 -4.79
C LEU A 89 3.06 5.20 -5.95
N CYS A 90 2.28 4.90 -6.99
CA CYS A 90 2.13 5.75 -8.16
C CYS A 90 1.20 6.95 -7.91
N GLY A 91 0.65 7.12 -6.71
CA GLY A 91 -0.20 8.26 -6.37
C GLY A 91 -1.48 8.32 -7.17
N ARG A 92 -1.99 7.17 -7.65
CA ARG A 92 -3.38 7.07 -8.10
C ARG A 92 -4.22 7.06 -6.83
N GLU A 93 -4.48 8.25 -6.29
CA GLU A 93 -5.57 8.44 -5.33
C GLU A 93 -6.82 7.82 -5.94
N VAL A 94 -7.20 6.67 -5.38
CA VAL A 94 -8.48 6.02 -5.65
C VAL A 94 -9.53 6.97 -5.08
N TYR A 95 -10.00 7.89 -5.91
CA TYR A 95 -11.30 8.52 -5.74
C TYR A 95 -12.35 7.42 -5.91
N LEU A 96 -12.61 6.65 -4.86
CA LEU A 96 -13.91 6.04 -4.68
C LEU A 96 -14.85 7.18 -4.31
N ILE A 97 -15.42 7.80 -5.34
CA ILE A 97 -16.59 8.66 -5.19
C ILE A 97 -17.73 7.74 -4.74
N ALA A 98 -18.39 8.18 -3.67
CA ALA A 98 -19.51 7.56 -2.97
C ALA A 98 -20.70 7.17 -3.86
#